data_AF-A0A268QVF3-F1
#
_entry.id   AF-A0A268QVF3-F1
#
_cell.length_a   1.000
_cell.length_b   1.000
_cell.length_c   1.000
_cell.angle_alpha   90.00
_cell.angle_beta   90.00
_cell.angle_gamma   90.00
#
_symmetry.space_group_name_H-M   'P 1'
#
loop_
_entity.id
_entity.type
_entity.pdbx_description
1 polymer ?
#
loop_
_entity_poly.entity_id
_entity_poly.type
_entity_poly.pdbx_seq_one_letter_code
_entity_poly.pdbx_strand_id
1 'polypeptide(L)' 'EAGYNGFYGPVLDTVEMARILFPTADSYKLSDLALREGLNHERPHQADSDAYVTAELLLILLNKLKNLPHTTIER' A
#
# COMPACT_ATOMS: atom_id res chain seq x y z
N GLU A 1 1.27 -16.43 -20.86
CA GLU A 1 0.33 -16.52 -19.72
C GLU A 1 0.64 -17.78 -18.92
N ALA A 2 0.47 -17.76 -17.59
CA ALA A 2 0.90 -18.84 -16.70
C ALA A 2 -0.06 -20.06 -16.61
N GLY A 3 -1.10 -20.11 -17.46
CA GLY A 3 -2.01 -21.26 -17.56
C GLY A 3 -3.11 -21.37 -16.49
N TYR A 4 -3.23 -20.38 -15.60
CA TYR A 4 -4.26 -20.32 -14.57
C TYR A 4 -5.41 -19.39 -15.00
N ASN A 5 -6.63 -19.70 -14.54
CA ASN A 5 -7.75 -18.78 -14.63
C ASN A 5 -7.41 -17.48 -13.89
N GLY A 6 -7.84 -16.33 -14.43
CA GLY A 6 -7.68 -15.04 -13.77
C GLY A 6 -8.35 -15.02 -12.38
N PHE A 7 -7.83 -14.19 -11.48
CA PHE A 7 -8.52 -13.88 -10.24
C PHE A 7 -9.58 -12.82 -10.50
N TYR A 8 -10.84 -13.12 -10.20
CA TYR A 8 -11.99 -12.23 -10.40
C TYR A 8 -12.65 -11.79 -9.09
N GLY A 9 -12.00 -12.05 -7.96
CA GLY A 9 -12.49 -11.59 -6.66
C GLY A 9 -12.20 -10.11 -6.41
N PRO A 10 -12.61 -9.57 -5.24
CA PRO A 10 -12.27 -8.22 -4.84
C PRO A 10 -10.75 -8.01 -4.78
N VAL A 11 -10.28 -6.88 -5.30
CA VAL A 11 -8.88 -6.48 -5.26
C VAL A 11 -8.78 -5.17 -4.49
N LEU A 12 -7.78 -5.07 -3.61
CA LEU A 12 -7.42 -3.83 -2.93
C LEU A 12 -6.18 -3.25 -3.59
N ASP A 13 -6.28 -2.01 -4.08
CA ASP A 13 -5.14 -1.27 -4.62
C ASP A 13 -4.51 -0.41 -3.52
N THR A 14 -3.31 -0.78 -3.08
CA THR A 14 -2.57 -0.06 -2.03
C THR A 14 -2.08 1.31 -2.49
N VAL A 15 -1.92 1.56 -3.79
CA VAL A 15 -1.55 2.87 -4.33
C VAL A 15 -2.71 3.84 -4.17
N GLU A 16 -3.92 3.44 -4.54
CA GLU A 16 -5.11 4.28 -4.36
C GLU A 16 -5.44 4.49 -2.87
N MET A 17 -5.27 3.45 -2.05
CA MET A 17 -5.39 3.59 -0.60
C MET A 17 -4.37 4.58 -0.02
N ALA A 18 -3.12 4.54 -0.48
CA ALA A 18 -2.09 5.50 -0.07
C ALA A 18 -2.42 6.93 -0.49
N ARG A 19 -2.99 7.16 -1.68
CA ARG A 19 -3.43 8.50 -2.11
C ARG A 19 -4.50 9.10 -1.21
N ILE A 20 -5.45 8.29 -0.76
CA ILE A 20 -6.50 8.75 0.15
C ILE A 20 -5.92 9.07 1.54
N LEU A 21 -5.05 8.19 2.05
CA LEU A 21 -4.56 8.29 3.42
C LEU A 21 -3.36 9.24 3.57
N PHE A 22 -2.56 9.42 2.52
CA PHE A 22 -1.39 10.31 2.49
C PHE A 22 -1.53 11.36 1.38
N PRO A 23 -2.57 12.20 1.39
CA PRO A 23 -2.92 13.07 0.26
C PRO A 23 -1.84 14.10 -0.11
N THR A 24 -0.89 14.35 0.79
CA THR A 24 0.22 15.29 0.61
C THR A 24 1.57 14.60 0.35
N ALA A 25 1.59 13.32 -0.02
CA ALA A 25 2.82 12.64 -0.40
C ALA A 25 3.34 13.12 -1.75
N ASP A 26 4.66 13.33 -1.84
CA ASP A 26 5.32 13.78 -3.08
C ASP A 26 5.37 12.70 -4.18
N SER A 27 5.24 11.42 -3.79
CA SER A 27 5.23 10.26 -4.68
C SER A 27 4.46 9.10 -4.06
N TYR A 28 3.93 8.22 -4.92
CA TYR A 28 3.22 7.00 -4.55
C TYR A 28 3.86 5.74 -5.13
N LYS A 29 5.12 5.83 -5.59
CA LYS A 29 5.90 4.64 -5.92
C LYS A 29 6.19 3.86 -4.63
N LEU A 30 6.17 2.53 -4.72
CA LEU A 30 6.43 1.66 -3.56
C LEU A 30 7.75 2.01 -2.86
N SER A 31 8.82 2.28 -3.63
CA SER A 31 10.13 2.67 -3.10
C SER A 31 10.07 3.94 -2.24
N ASP A 32 9.30 4.92 -2.66
CA ASP A 32 9.26 6.24 -2.04
C ASP A 32 8.39 6.20 -0.77
N LEU A 33 7.28 5.45 -0.82
CA LEU A 33 6.44 5.17 0.35
C LEU A 33 7.17 4.30 1.38
N ALA A 34 7.91 3.28 0.93
CA ALA A 34 8.72 2.43 1.79
C ALA A 34 9.80 3.24 2.50
N LEU A 35 10.54 4.08 1.76
CA LEU A 35 11.55 4.96 2.34
C LEU A 35 10.95 5.93 3.36
N ARG A 36 9.82 6.56 3.03
CA ARG A 36 9.10 7.49 3.92
C ARG A 36 8.72 6.86 5.25
N GLU A 37 8.21 5.62 5.21
CA GLU A 37 7.74 4.90 6.40
C GLU A 37 8.85 4.07 7.08
N GLY A 38 10.09 4.15 6.59
CA GLY A 38 11.26 3.46 7.16
C GLY A 38 11.30 1.96 6.91
N LEU A 39 10.64 1.47 5.86
CA LEU A 39 10.65 0.07 5.45
C LEU A 39 11.94 -0.27 4.69
N ASN A 40 12.50 -1.45 4.96
CA ASN A 40 13.72 -1.89 4.31
C ASN A 40 13.40 -2.56 2.95
N HIS A 41 13.70 -1.88 1.85
CA HIS A 41 13.49 -2.40 0.49
C HIS A 41 14.81 -2.94 -0.08
N GLU A 42 15.27 -4.08 0.43
CA GLU A 42 16.62 -4.60 0.16
C GLU A 42 16.84 -5.00 -1.31
N ARG A 43 15.80 -5.49 -2.00
CA ARG A 43 15.86 -5.96 -3.39
C ARG A 43 14.71 -5.41 -4.22
N PRO A 44 14.75 -4.11 -4.56
CA PRO A 44 13.73 -3.50 -5.40
C PRO A 44 13.60 -4.23 -6.73
N HIS A 45 12.37 -4.35 -7.25
CA HIS A 45 12.05 -4.99 -8.53
C HIS A 45 12.14 -6.53 -8.55
N GLN A 46 12.31 -7.17 -7.40
CA GLN A 46 11.97 -8.59 -7.24
C GLN A 46 10.53 -8.71 -6.76
N ALA A 47 9.71 -9.48 -7.49
CA ALA A 47 8.27 -9.54 -7.24
C ALA A 47 7.92 -10.02 -5.82
N ASP A 48 8.73 -10.91 -5.24
CA ASP A 48 8.59 -11.38 -3.86
C ASP A 48 8.95 -10.29 -2.84
N SER A 49 10.05 -9.56 -3.05
CA SER A 49 10.43 -8.42 -2.22
C SER A 49 9.40 -7.29 -2.29
N ASP A 50 8.88 -6.98 -3.48
CA ASP A 50 7.87 -5.94 -3.68
C ASP A 50 6.55 -6.34 -3.02
N ALA A 51 6.16 -7.62 -3.09
CA ALA A 51 4.99 -8.14 -2.39
C ALA A 51 5.15 -8.03 -0.86
N TYR A 52 6.33 -8.34 -0.33
CA TYR A 52 6.62 -8.23 1.10
C TYR A 52 6.51 -6.78 1.60
N VAL A 53 7.18 -5.84 0.93
CA VAL A 53 7.13 -4.42 1.29
C VAL A 53 5.71 -3.85 1.11
N THR A 54 4.97 -4.30 0.08
CA THR A 54 3.56 -3.92 -0.10
C THR A 54 2.68 -4.39 1.07
N ALA A 55 2.93 -5.59 1.62
CA ALA A 55 2.21 -6.10 2.78
C ALA A 55 2.51 -5.26 4.04
N GLU A 56 3.77 -4.90 4.27
CA GLU A 56 4.15 -4.00 5.37
C GLU A 56 3.49 -2.62 5.23
N LEU A 57 3.52 -2.04 4.03
CA LEU A 57 2.84 -0.78 3.72
C LEU A 57 1.31 -0.88 3.96
N LEU A 58 0.68 -1.99 3.57
CA LEU A 58 -0.75 -2.21 3.82
C LEU A 58 -1.07 -2.20 5.31
N LEU A 59 -0.24 -2.79 6.16
CA LEU A 59 -0.44 -2.77 7.62
C LEU A 59 -0.37 -1.34 8.17
N ILE A 60 0.57 -0.52 7.68
CA ILE A 60 0.67 0.89 8.02
C ILE A 60 -0.59 1.66 7.59
N LEU A 61 -1.04 1.46 6.35
CA LEU A 61 -2.24 2.09 5.82
C LEU A 61 -3.49 1.72 6.62
N LEU A 62 -3.65 0.43 6.98
CA LEU A 62 -4.76 -0.04 7.82
C LEU A 62 -4.71 0.56 9.22
N ASN A 63 -3.51 0.67 9.82
CA ASN A 63 -3.35 1.33 11.11
C ASN A 63 -3.75 2.81 11.02
N LYS A 64 -3.33 3.51 9.96
CA LYS A 64 -3.72 4.91 9.75
C LYS A 64 -5.22 5.07 9.55
N LEU A 65 -5.85 4.19 8.75
CA LEU A 65 -7.30 4.19 8.52
C LEU A 65 -8.08 4.03 9.84
N LYS A 66 -7.66 3.09 10.71
CA LYS A 66 -8.29 2.85 12.01
C LYS A 66 -8.18 4.02 12.98
N ASN A 67 -7.16 4.87 12.82
CA ASN A 67 -6.88 6.01 13.68
C ASN A 67 -7.35 7.35 13.07
N LEU A 68 -8.09 7.34 11.96
CA LEU A 68 -8.70 8.56 11.45
C LEU A 68 -9.70 9.12 12.48
N PRO A 69 -9.80 10.44 12.65
CA PRO A 69 -10.84 11.04 13.49
C PRO A 69 -12.22 10.57 13.04
N HIS A 70 -13.11 10.28 13.99
CA HIS A 70 -14.49 9.87 13.67
C HIS A 70 -15.19 10.86 12.75
N THR A 71 -14.97 12.16 12.95
CA THR A 71 -15.49 13.24 12.11
C THR A 71 -15.02 13.20 10.64
N THR A 72 -13.95 12.46 10.34
CA THR A 72 -13.46 12.25 8.95
C THR A 72 -14.18 11.10 8.27
N ILE A 73 -14.71 10.14 9.03
CA ILE A 73 -15.39 8.93 8.53
C ILE A 73 -16.92 9.13 8.56
N GLU A 74 -17.42 9.86 9.54
CA GLU A 74 -18.84 10.20 9.70
C GLU A 74 -19.28 11.24 8.66
N ARG A 75 -20.48 11.04 8.11
CA ARG A 75 -21.12 11.93 7.13
C ARG A 75 -21.88 13.06 7.80
#